data_AF-A0A496RD46-F1
#
_entry.id   AF-A0A496RD46-F1
#
_cell.length_a   1.000
_cell.length_b   1.000
_cell.length_c   1.000
_cell.angle_alpha   90.00
_cell.angle_beta   90.00
_cell.angle_gamma   90.00
#
_symmetry.space_group_name_H-M   'P 1'
#
loop_
_entity.id
_entity.type
_entity.pdbx_description
1 polymer ?
#
loop_
_entity_poly.entity_id
_entity_poly.type
_entity_poly.pdbx_seq_one_letter_code
_entity_poly.pdbx_strand_id
1 'polypeptide(L)'
;MPSFYCENCGKEVPAEVPSCPYCGKRFFSVKCPVCSYSGPASEFIEGCPSCGYLGLPKETDTGGKKHPPRWVYQILLVFMLAALGILVRIYLNL
;
A
#
# COMPACT_ATOMS: atom_id res chain seq x y z
N MET A 1 4.65 -20.17 5.72
CA MET A 1 3.51 -19.36 6.21
C MET A 1 3.97 -18.53 7.41
N PRO A 2 3.56 -17.26 7.51
CA PRO A 2 3.79 -16.45 8.70
C PRO A 2 2.93 -16.95 9.88
N SER A 3 3.53 -16.98 11.06
CA SER A 3 2.90 -17.38 12.32
C SER A 3 3.15 -16.32 13.40
N PHE A 4 2.22 -16.20 14.34
CA PHE A 4 2.26 -15.23 15.43
C PHE A 4 2.04 -15.90 16.78
N TYR A 5 2.49 -15.28 17.86
CA TYR A 5 2.21 -15.76 19.21
C TYR A 5 1.00 -15.05 19.79
N CYS A 6 0.05 -15.80 20.32
CA CYS A 6 -1.10 -15.24 21.02
C CYS A 6 -0.65 -14.57 22.33
N GLU A 7 -0.96 -13.29 22.51
CA GLU A 7 -0.64 -12.52 23.72
C GLU A 7 -1.27 -13.09 25.00
N ASN A 8 -2.36 -13.85 24.89
CA ASN A 8 -3.09 -14.36 26.05
C ASN A 8 -2.61 -15.74 26.51
N CYS A 9 -2.22 -16.62 25.58
CA CYS A 9 -1.83 -17.99 25.90
C CYS A 9 -0.40 -18.34 25.51
N GLY A 10 0.31 -17.44 24.83
CA GLY A 10 1.69 -17.64 24.39
C GLY A 10 1.89 -18.70 23.32
N LYS A 11 0.81 -19.26 22.75
CA LYS A 11 0.92 -20.27 21.69
C LYS A 11 1.07 -19.64 20.33
N GLU A 12 1.83 -20.32 19.48
CA GLU A 12 1.94 -20.00 18.07
C GLU A 12 0.63 -20.30 17.34
N VAL A 13 0.20 -19.36 16.51
CA VAL A 13 -1.03 -19.41 15.73
C VAL A 13 -0.78 -18.92 14.30
N PRO A 14 -1.57 -19.37 13.32
CA PRO A 14 -1.50 -18.85 11.96
C PRO A 14 -1.86 -17.36 11.89
N ALA A 15 -1.27 -16.63 10.94
CA ALA A 15 -1.60 -15.23 10.69
C ALA A 15 -3.03 -14.98 10.21
N GLU A 16 -3.61 -15.98 9.55
CA GLU A 16 -4.90 -15.87 8.85
C GLU A 16 -6.11 -16.11 9.76
N VAL A 17 -5.89 -16.60 11.00
CA VAL A 17 -7.01 -16.89 11.90
C VAL A 17 -7.46 -15.63 12.64
N PRO A 18 -8.77 -15.32 12.69
CA PRO A 18 -9.30 -14.12 13.36
C PRO A 18 -9.30 -14.24 14.90
N SER A 19 -9.19 -15.45 15.42
CA SER A 19 -9.16 -15.74 16.85
C SER A 19 -8.23 -16.92 17.14
N CYS A 20 -7.69 -16.93 18.36
CA CYS A 20 -6.81 -17.99 18.79
C CYS A 20 -7.60 -19.31 18.94
N PRO A 21 -7.26 -20.38 18.21
CA PRO A 21 -7.95 -21.67 18.33
C PRO A 21 -7.74 -22.32 19.71
N TYR A 22 -6.74 -21.87 20.47
CA TYR A 22 -6.39 -22.45 21.76
C TYR A 22 -7.04 -21.75 22.97
N CYS A 23 -7.35 -20.45 22.87
CA CYS A 23 -7.92 -19.70 24.00
C CYS A 23 -9.18 -18.89 23.65
N GLY A 24 -9.58 -18.85 22.37
CA GLY A 24 -10.77 -18.15 21.92
C GLY A 24 -10.66 -16.62 21.87
N LYS A 25 -9.52 -16.03 22.26
CA LYS A 25 -9.33 -14.57 22.21
C LYS A 25 -9.23 -14.10 20.76
N ARG A 26 -9.93 -13.01 20.42
CA ARG A 26 -9.81 -12.37 19.10
C ARG A 26 -8.46 -11.64 19.01
N PHE A 27 -7.80 -11.75 17.86
CA PHE A 27 -6.57 -11.03 17.59
C PHE A 27 -6.89 -9.59 17.20
N PHE A 28 -6.91 -8.69 18.19
CA PHE A 28 -6.97 -7.25 17.92
C PHE A 28 -5.60 -6.70 17.53
N SER A 29 -4.52 -7.30 18.06
CA SER A 29 -3.15 -6.92 17.79
C SER A 29 -2.20 -8.12 17.85
N VAL A 30 -1.13 -8.04 17.08
CA VAL A 30 -0.01 -8.98 16.95
C VAL A 30 1.25 -8.24 17.36
N LYS A 31 2.11 -8.87 18.16
CA LYS A 31 3.39 -8.30 18.61
C LYS A 31 4.57 -8.95 17.89
N CYS A 32 5.44 -8.15 17.29
CA CYS A 32 6.68 -8.59 16.66
C CYS A 32 7.69 -9.09 17.72
N PRO A 33 8.29 -10.29 17.56
CA PRO A 33 9.26 -10.80 18.52
C PRO A 33 10.63 -10.12 18.44
N VAL A 34 10.95 -9.43 17.34
CA VAL A 34 12.26 -8.79 17.13
C VAL A 34 12.27 -7.34 17.61
N CYS A 35 11.30 -6.54 17.20
CA CYS A 35 11.26 -5.11 17.52
C CYS A 35 10.18 -4.74 18.55
N SER A 36 9.41 -5.70 19.05
CA SER A 36 8.29 -5.47 19.98
C SER A 36 7.15 -4.57 19.47
N TYR A 37 7.13 -4.23 18.17
CA TYR A 37 6.03 -3.50 17.55
C TYR A 37 4.72 -4.28 17.65
N SER A 38 3.64 -3.63 18.06
CA SER A 38 2.30 -4.21 18.17
C SER A 38 1.33 -3.51 17.22
N GLY A 39 0.65 -4.27 16.36
CA GLY A 39 -0.31 -3.73 15.39
C GLY A 39 -1.31 -4.80 14.93
N PRO A 40 -2.34 -4.45 14.14
CA PRO A 40 -3.33 -5.42 13.67
C PRO A 40 -2.69 -6.46 12.74
N ALA A 41 -3.21 -7.69 12.75
CA ALA A 41 -2.67 -8.80 11.93
C ALA A 41 -2.59 -8.46 10.42
N SER A 42 -3.49 -7.59 9.93
CA SER A 42 -3.50 -7.10 8.55
C SER A 42 -2.23 -6.34 8.14
N GLU A 43 -1.58 -5.66 9.07
CA GLU A 43 -0.31 -4.96 8.80
C GLU A 43 0.89 -5.90 8.74
N PHE A 44 0.74 -7.13 9.25
CA PHE A 44 1.80 -8.13 9.30
C PHE A 44 1.71 -9.17 8.17
N ILE A 45 0.75 -9.05 7.23
CA ILE A 45 0.58 -9.96 6.10
C ILE A 45 1.89 -10.09 5.30
N GLU A 46 2.60 -8.99 5.13
CA GLU A 46 3.84 -8.90 4.38
C GLU A 46 5.08 -8.80 5.28
N GLY A 47 4.97 -9.24 6.54
CA GLY A 47 6.00 -9.10 7.57
C GLY A 47 5.83 -7.84 8.43
N CYS A 48 6.69 -7.68 9.43
CA CYS A 48 6.59 -6.58 10.38
C CYS A 48 6.85 -5.21 9.72
N PRO A 49 5.94 -4.22 9.82
CA PRO A 49 6.13 -2.91 9.20
C PRO A 49 7.22 -2.07 9.86
N SER A 50 7.60 -2.38 11.10
CA SER A 50 8.63 -1.63 11.84
C SER A 50 10.05 -2.14 11.58
N CYS A 51 10.26 -3.45 11.42
CA CYS A 51 11.61 -4.04 11.31
C CYS A 51 11.80 -5.01 10.15
N GLY A 52 10.75 -5.35 9.41
CA GLY A 52 10.81 -6.30 8.29
C GLY A 52 10.89 -7.78 8.69
N TYR A 53 10.70 -8.13 9.97
CA TYR A 53 10.68 -9.53 10.41
C TYR A 53 9.65 -10.36 9.63
N LEU A 54 10.10 -11.48 9.06
CA LEU A 54 9.33 -12.37 8.14
C LEU A 54 8.83 -11.71 6.85
N GLY A 55 9.23 -10.47 6.57
CA GLY A 55 8.91 -9.82 5.30
C GLY A 55 9.71 -10.44 4.18
N LEU A 56 9.03 -10.80 3.09
CA LEU A 56 9.71 -11.02 1.82
C LEU A 56 10.39 -9.70 1.39
N PRO A 57 11.54 -9.74 0.68
CA PRO A 57 12.10 -8.54 0.07
C PRO A 57 11.02 -7.96 -0.86
N LYS A 58 10.39 -6.86 -0.44
CA LYS A 58 9.35 -6.21 -1.22
C LYS A 58 9.99 -5.60 -2.47
N GLU A 59 9.68 -6.15 -3.64
CA GLU A 59 9.48 -5.27 -4.78
C GLU A 59 8.33 -4.33 -4.37
N THR A 60 8.63 -3.04 -4.37
CA THR A 60 7.73 -1.97 -3.97
C THR A 60 6.56 -1.89 -4.95
N ASP A 61 5.54 -2.73 -4.75
CA ASP A 61 4.26 -2.53 -5.40
C ASP A 61 3.48 -1.47 -4.62
N THR A 62 3.74 -0.21 -4.97
CA THR A 62 2.87 0.89 -4.58
C THR A 62 1.52 0.72 -5.26
N GLY A 63 0.58 0.09 -4.56
CA GLY A 63 -0.86 0.20 -4.76
C GLY A 63 -1.39 1.63 -4.51
N GLY A 64 -0.81 2.61 -5.21
CA GLY A 64 -1.25 4.00 -5.25
C GLY A 64 -1.91 4.27 -6.59
N LYS A 65 -3.14 4.79 -6.56
CA LYS A 65 -3.89 5.23 -7.75
C LYS A 65 -2.95 6.04 -8.67
N LYS A 66 -2.73 5.56 -9.89
CA LYS A 66 -1.87 6.21 -10.90
C LYS A 66 -2.49 7.55 -11.31
N HIS A 67 -2.24 8.61 -10.54
CA HIS A 67 -2.53 9.98 -10.96
C HIS A 67 -1.54 10.35 -12.06
N PRO A 68 -1.99 10.65 -13.30
CA PRO A 68 -1.09 11.05 -14.36
C PRO A 68 -0.35 12.32 -13.90
N PRO A 69 0.98 12.32 -14.03
CA PRO A 69 1.80 13.43 -13.55
C PRO A 69 1.43 14.73 -14.25
N ARG A 70 1.44 15.83 -13.51
CA ARG A 70 0.92 17.16 -13.91
C ARG A 70 1.46 17.68 -15.26
N TRP A 71 2.66 17.26 -15.67
CA TRP A 71 3.26 17.60 -16.97
C TRP A 71 2.45 17.08 -18.18
N VAL A 72 1.73 15.97 -18.04
CA VAL A 72 0.87 15.43 -19.12
C VAL A 72 -0.23 16.42 -19.48
N TYR A 73 -0.87 17.02 -18.47
CA TYR A 73 -1.87 18.07 -18.69
C TYR A 73 -1.25 19.35 -19.26
N GLN A 74 0.00 19.69 -18.92
CA GLN A 74 0.70 20.83 -19.51
C GLN A 74 0.96 20.62 -21.00
N ILE A 75 1.42 19.43 -21.40
CA ILE A 75 1.63 19.10 -22.81
C ILE A 75 0.31 19.16 -23.58
N LEU A 76 -0.74 18.52 -23.06
CA LEU A 76 -2.06 18.53 -23.67
C LEU A 76 -2.60 19.95 -23.84
N LEU A 77 -2.46 20.81 -22.82
CA LEU A 77 -2.89 22.21 -22.86
C LEU A 77 -2.11 23.01 -23.92
N VAL A 78 -0.79 22.85 -23.99
CA VAL A 78 0.05 23.54 -24.99
C VAL A 78 -0.35 23.13 -26.42
N PHE A 79 -0.56 21.84 -26.67
CA PHE A 79 -1.03 21.36 -27.97
C PHE A 79 -2.40 21.94 -28.34
N MET A 80 -3.35 21.94 -27.39
CA MET A 80 -4.68 22.50 -27.59
C MET A 80 -4.63 24.00 -27.94
N LEU A 81 -3.83 24.79 -27.22
CA LEU A 81 -3.66 26.22 -27.47
C LEU A 81 -2.93 26.52 -28.79
N ALA A 82 -1.93 25.71 -29.14
CA ALA A 82 -1.21 25.86 -30.40
C ALA A 82 -2.14 25.59 -31.60
N ALA A 83 -2.93 24.51 -31.55
CA ALA A 83 -3.91 24.19 -32.59
C ALA A 83 -4.95 25.30 -32.75
N LEU A 84 -5.46 25.83 -31.63
CA LEU A 84 -6.41 26.94 -31.64
C LEU A 84 -5.80 28.23 -32.20
N GLY A 85 -4.54 28.53 -31.86
CA GLY A 85 -3.80 29.68 -32.40
C GLY A 85 -3.56 29.57 -33.91
N ILE A 86 -3.21 28.38 -34.41
CA ILE A 86 -3.05 28.11 -35.84
C ILE A 86 -4.38 28.29 -36.57
N LEU A 87 -5.48 27.74 -36.03
CA LEU A 87 -6.82 27.90 -36.61
C LEU A 87 -7.24 29.37 -36.70
N VAL A 88 -7.05 30.14 -35.63
CA VAL A 88 -7.35 31.58 -35.62
C VAL A 88 -6.49 32.33 -36.63
N ARG A 89 -5.20 32.01 -36.74
CA ARG A 89 -4.29 32.61 -37.73
C ARG A 89 -4.75 32.34 -39.15
N ILE A 90 -5.19 31.12 -39.46
CA ILE A 90 -5.72 30.77 -40.78
C ILE A 90 -7.00 31.57 -41.05
N TYR A 91 -7.92 31.61 -40.09
CA TYR A 91 -9.22 32.27 -40.25
C TYR A 91 -9.11 33.81 -40.39
N LEU A 92 -8.12 34.42 -39.74
CA LEU A 92 -7.87 35.87 -39.85
C LEU A 92 -7.08 36.26 -41.11
N ASN A 93 -6.47 35.30 -41.80
CA ASN A 93 -5.63 35.53 -42.97
C ASN A 93 -6.28 34.98 -44.26
N LEU A 94 -7.54 34.56 -44.17
CA LEU A 94 -8.43 34.15 -45.26
C LEU A 94 -9.47 35.25 -45.48
#